data_AF-A0A849Q079-F1
#
_entry.id   AF-A0A849Q079-F1
#
_cell.length_a   1.000
_cell.length_b   1.000
_cell.length_c   1.000
_cell.angle_alpha   90.00
_cell.angle_beta   90.00
_cell.angle_gamma   90.00
#
_symmetry.space_group_name_H-M   'P 1'
#
loop_
_entity.id
_entity.type
_entity.pdbx_description
1 polymer ?
#
loop_
_entity_poly.entity_id
_entity_poly.type
_entity_poly.pdbx_seq_one_letter_code
_entity_poly.pdbx_strand_id
1 'polypeptide(L)'
;VMLDKGYVKRFSVSLSHRKLGFSANPMTAMNVPEDRVEEVGHTVAREPGVTHCYSRSGWAYNLFFMIHDKDRETAIRRAEEIVQRAGGFDHRILFSTRELKKTSFTIERPAANEEKEVRG
;
A
#
# COMPACT_ATOMS: atom_id res chain seq x y z
N VAL A 1 -4.35 -24.56 13.47
CA VAL A 1 -3.96 -23.64 14.58
C VAL A 1 -3.47 -22.28 14.09
N MET A 2 -2.32 -22.14 13.42
CA MET A 2 -1.80 -20.80 13.07
C MET A 2 -2.60 -20.08 11.97
N LEU A 3 -3.11 -20.84 10.99
CA LEU A 3 -4.04 -20.32 9.97
C LEU A 3 -5.35 -19.86 10.61
N ASP A 4 -5.95 -20.70 11.46
CA ASP A 4 -7.23 -20.40 12.13
C ASP A 4 -7.14 -19.19 13.06
N LYS A 5 -5.98 -19.00 13.70
CA LYS A 5 -5.69 -17.82 14.54
C LYS A 5 -5.37 -16.55 13.73
N GLY A 6 -5.27 -16.64 12.40
CA GLY A 6 -4.97 -15.51 11.52
C GLY A 6 -3.50 -15.07 11.51
N TYR A 7 -2.60 -15.81 12.18
CA TYR A 7 -1.17 -15.48 12.21
C TYR A 7 -0.48 -15.76 10.86
N VAL A 8 -0.95 -16.80 10.15
CA VAL A 8 -0.53 -17.08 8.78
C VAL A 8 -1.67 -16.70 7.85
N LYS A 9 -1.42 -15.75 6.94
CA LYS A 9 -2.45 -15.29 5.99
C LYS A 9 -2.79 -16.32 4.91
N ARG A 10 -1.79 -17.07 4.41
CA ARG A 10 -1.96 -18.08 3.34
C ARG A 10 -0.78 -19.06 3.31
N PHE A 11 -1.04 -20.34 2.99
CA PHE A 11 -0.02 -21.33 2.63
C PHE A 11 -0.15 -21.66 1.15
N SER A 12 0.86 -21.31 0.34
CA SER A 12 0.78 -21.40 -1.12
C SER A 12 2.15 -21.30 -1.80
N VAL A 13 2.26 -21.79 -3.03
CA VAL A 13 3.40 -21.52 -3.90
C VAL A 13 3.29 -20.11 -4.48
N SER A 14 4.39 -19.33 -4.44
CA SER A 14 4.50 -18.04 -5.10
C SER A 14 5.28 -18.18 -6.40
N LEU A 15 4.59 -18.06 -7.54
CA LEU A 15 5.21 -18.04 -8.86
C LEU A 15 5.71 -16.64 -9.19
N SER A 16 7.00 -16.52 -9.53
CA SER A 16 7.61 -15.25 -9.95
C SER A 16 7.18 -14.88 -11.37
N HIS A 17 6.04 -14.20 -11.51
CA HIS A 17 5.50 -13.70 -12.79
C HIS A 17 6.23 -12.44 -13.31
N ARG A 18 7.57 -12.41 -13.26
CA ARG A 18 8.35 -11.17 -13.45
C ARG A 18 7.97 -10.41 -14.73
N LYS A 19 7.48 -9.18 -14.51
CA LYS A 19 7.26 -8.06 -15.44
C LYS A 19 6.08 -8.19 -16.40
N LEU A 20 4.87 -7.96 -15.89
CA LEU A 20 3.66 -7.63 -16.68
C LEU A 20 3.75 -6.26 -17.41
N GLY A 21 4.94 -5.79 -17.79
CA GLY A 21 5.11 -4.58 -18.61
C GLY A 21 4.79 -3.24 -17.94
N PHE A 22 4.42 -3.21 -16.65
CA PHE A 22 4.20 -1.96 -15.91
C PHE A 22 5.52 -1.31 -15.54
N SER A 23 5.82 -0.15 -16.15
CA SER A 23 7.05 0.61 -15.91
C SER A 23 6.83 1.82 -15.00
N ALA A 24 5.59 2.25 -14.82
CA ALA A 24 5.21 3.43 -14.06
C ALA A 24 4.25 3.08 -12.92
N ASN A 25 4.71 3.23 -11.68
CA ASN A 25 3.94 2.91 -10.48
C ASN A 25 3.94 4.11 -9.51
N PRO A 26 3.29 5.23 -9.85
CA PRO A 26 3.25 6.37 -8.95
C PRO A 26 2.38 6.09 -7.72
N MET A 27 2.76 6.72 -6.62
CA MET A 27 1.91 6.91 -5.45
C MET A 27 1.23 8.28 -5.57
N THR A 28 -0.08 8.33 -5.44
CA THR A 28 -0.80 9.60 -5.33
C THR A 28 -1.17 9.84 -3.87
N ALA A 29 -0.76 10.97 -3.32
CA ALA A 29 -1.11 11.42 -1.97
C ALA A 29 -2.13 12.56 -2.09
N MET A 30 -3.25 12.47 -1.38
CA MET A 30 -4.36 13.42 -1.41
C MET A 30 -4.58 14.02 -0.02
N ASN A 31 -4.92 15.31 0.01
CA ASN A 31 -5.33 16.05 1.20
C ASN A 31 -6.87 16.13 1.22
N VAL A 32 -7.49 15.20 1.94
CA VAL A 32 -8.94 15.02 1.99
C VAL A 32 -9.45 15.45 3.38
N PRO A 33 -10.57 16.19 3.49
CA PRO A 33 -11.20 16.46 4.78
C PRO A 33 -11.43 15.17 5.58
N GLU A 34 -11.11 15.18 6.88
CA GLU A 34 -11.12 13.97 7.73
C GLU A 34 -12.47 13.24 7.71
N ASP A 35 -13.57 13.99 7.67
CA ASP A 35 -14.95 13.50 7.61
C ASP A 35 -15.30 12.82 6.27
N ARG A 36 -14.48 13.01 5.22
CA ARG A 36 -14.68 12.45 3.88
C ARG A 36 -13.66 11.38 3.49
N VAL A 37 -12.63 11.14 4.30
CA VAL A 37 -11.54 10.20 3.95
C VAL A 37 -12.07 8.81 3.62
N GLU A 38 -13.06 8.31 4.35
CA GLU A 38 -13.63 6.97 4.13
C GLU A 38 -14.42 6.90 2.81
N GLU A 39 -15.31 7.85 2.56
CA GLU A 39 -16.09 7.98 1.32
C GLU A 39 -15.18 8.06 0.08
N VAL A 40 -14.19 8.96 0.14
CA VAL A 40 -13.24 9.20 -0.94
C VAL A 40 -12.32 8.00 -1.13
N GLY A 41 -11.84 7.41 -0.03
CA GLY A 41 -11.03 6.19 -0.06
C GLY A 41 -11.75 5.02 -0.72
N HIS A 42 -13.03 4.81 -0.42
CA HIS A 42 -13.84 3.78 -1.09
C HIS A 42 -14.03 4.05 -2.58
N THR A 43 -14.23 5.31 -2.97
CA THR A 43 -14.35 5.70 -4.37
C THR A 43 -13.06 5.39 -5.13
N VAL A 44 -11.92 5.82 -4.60
CA VAL A 44 -10.59 5.55 -5.17
C VAL A 44 -10.27 4.06 -5.20
N ALA A 45 -10.56 3.31 -4.14
CA ALA A 45 -10.26 1.88 -4.07
C ALA A 45 -11.02 1.02 -5.09
N ARG A 46 -12.15 1.52 -5.63
CA ARG A 46 -12.94 0.84 -6.66
C ARG A 46 -12.46 1.13 -8.08
N GLU A 47 -11.54 2.08 -8.25
CA GLU A 47 -11.05 2.47 -9.57
C GLU A 47 -10.18 1.37 -10.20
N PRO A 48 -10.45 0.99 -11.46
CA PRO A 48 -9.63 0.00 -12.16
C PRO A 48 -8.16 0.43 -12.20
N GLY A 49 -7.27 -0.48 -11.81
CA GLY A 49 -5.82 -0.25 -11.80
C GLY A 49 -5.27 0.32 -10.50
N VAL A 50 -6.12 0.73 -9.55
CA VAL A 50 -5.70 0.99 -8.17
C VAL A 50 -5.43 -0.34 -7.48
N THR A 51 -4.22 -0.50 -6.95
CA THR A 51 -3.79 -1.76 -6.29
C THR A 51 -3.81 -1.68 -4.77
N HIS A 52 -3.59 -0.48 -4.24
CA HIS A 52 -3.60 -0.19 -2.82
C HIS A 52 -4.22 1.19 -2.62
N CYS A 53 -5.06 1.31 -1.60
CA CYS A 53 -5.58 2.58 -1.12
C CYS A 53 -5.59 2.53 0.40
N TYR A 54 -5.01 3.52 1.06
CA TYR A 54 -4.91 3.55 2.52
C TYR A 54 -4.86 4.99 3.03
N SER A 55 -5.34 5.20 4.24
CA SER A 55 -5.24 6.48 4.93
C SER A 55 -4.16 6.46 6.01
N ARG A 56 -3.59 7.63 6.31
CA ARG A 56 -2.72 7.86 7.47
C ARG A 56 -2.97 9.25 8.04
N SER A 57 -2.92 9.37 9.35
CA SER A 57 -2.95 10.64 10.07
C SER A 57 -1.54 11.18 10.33
N GLY A 58 -1.44 12.43 10.75
CA GLY A 58 -0.17 13.08 11.15
C GLY A 58 0.50 13.92 10.07
N TRP A 59 -0.08 14.01 8.87
CA TRP A 59 0.34 14.92 7.80
C TRP A 59 -0.88 15.41 7.02
N ALA A 60 -0.74 16.52 6.28
CA ALA A 60 -1.83 17.13 5.52
C ALA A 60 -2.38 16.21 4.41
N TYR A 61 -1.51 15.44 3.76
CA TYR A 61 -1.97 14.41 2.82
C TYR A 61 -2.24 13.12 3.58
N ASN A 62 -3.52 12.78 3.71
CA ASN A 62 -4.02 11.75 4.60
C ASN A 62 -4.62 10.53 3.89
N LEU A 63 -4.78 10.59 2.56
CA LEU A 63 -5.21 9.46 1.72
C LEU A 63 -4.19 9.18 0.63
N PHE A 64 -3.86 7.91 0.42
CA PHE A 64 -2.84 7.46 -0.52
C PHE A 64 -3.38 6.36 -1.40
N PHE A 65 -3.02 6.37 -2.68
CA PHE A 65 -3.30 5.25 -3.57
C PHE A 65 -2.17 4.97 -4.56
N MET A 66 -2.08 3.71 -4.99
CA MET A 66 -1.08 3.23 -5.95
C MET A 66 -1.77 2.79 -7.24
N ILE A 67 -1.31 3.31 -8.38
CA ILE A 67 -1.69 2.82 -9.71
C ILE A 67 -0.51 2.18 -10.40
N HIS A 68 -0.76 1.17 -11.24
CA HIS A 68 0.25 0.56 -12.10
C HIS A 68 -0.11 0.79 -13.57
N ASP A 69 0.83 1.36 -14.33
CA ASP A 69 0.66 1.59 -15.76
C ASP A 69 1.95 1.32 -16.56
N LYS A 70 1.80 1.25 -17.88
CA LYS A 70 2.86 0.91 -18.83
C LYS A 70 3.84 2.04 -19.04
N ASP A 71 3.38 3.29 -18.93
CA ASP A 71 4.20 4.50 -19.10
C ASP A 71 3.77 5.61 -18.13
N ARG A 72 4.66 6.61 -17.98
CA ARG A 72 4.52 7.68 -17.00
C ARG A 72 3.36 8.62 -17.30
N GLU A 73 3.14 8.95 -18.56
CA GLU A 73 2.15 9.94 -18.98
C GLU A 73 0.73 9.40 -18.78
N THR A 74 0.50 8.15 -19.20
CA THR A 74 -0.76 7.44 -18.95
C THR A 74 -1.03 7.32 -17.45
N ALA A 75 -0.02 7.02 -16.64
CA ALA A 75 -0.17 6.95 -15.20
C ALA A 75 -0.59 8.31 -14.60
N ILE A 76 0.06 9.42 -14.98
CA ILE A 76 -0.30 10.77 -14.52
C ILE A 76 -1.76 11.08 -14.89
N ARG A 77 -2.11 10.92 -16.17
CA ARG A 77 -3.47 11.20 -16.66
C ARG A 77 -4.53 10.41 -15.87
N ARG A 78 -4.28 9.12 -15.63
CA ARG A 78 -5.22 8.28 -14.87
C ARG A 78 -5.31 8.67 -13.41
N ALA A 79 -4.20 9.02 -12.77
CA ALA A 79 -4.21 9.50 -11.40
C ALA A 79 -5.04 10.78 -11.27
N GLU A 80 -4.84 11.73 -12.18
CA GLU A 80 -5.63 12.97 -12.25
C GLU A 80 -7.13 12.67 -12.44
N GLU A 81 -7.48 11.82 -13.41
CA GLU A 81 -8.87 11.41 -13.66
C GLU A 81 -9.53 10.79 -12.42
N ILE A 82 -8.81 9.93 -11.69
CA ILE A 82 -9.29 9.34 -10.44
C ILE A 82 -9.50 10.41 -9.38
N VAL A 83 -8.54 11.33 -9.22
CA VAL A 83 -8.67 12.43 -8.25
C VAL A 83 -9.88 13.31 -8.57
N GLN A 84 -10.10 13.65 -9.84
CA GLN A 84 -11.26 14.44 -10.25
C GLN A 84 -12.58 13.73 -9.94
N ARG A 85 -12.70 12.42 -10.26
CA ARG A 85 -13.88 11.62 -9.91
C ARG A 85 -14.09 11.51 -8.40
N ALA A 86 -13.00 11.51 -7.64
CA ALA A 86 -13.02 11.40 -6.19
C ALA A 86 -13.25 12.75 -5.48
N GLY A 87 -13.44 13.86 -6.22
CA GLY A 87 -13.78 15.17 -5.66
C GLY A 87 -12.76 16.28 -5.88
N GLY A 88 -11.67 16.02 -6.62
CA GLY A 88 -10.72 17.06 -7.06
C GLY A 88 -9.88 17.68 -5.95
N PHE A 89 -9.61 16.93 -4.88
CA PHE A 89 -8.83 17.41 -3.74
C PHE A 89 -7.37 17.71 -4.10
N ASP A 90 -6.72 18.57 -3.30
CA ASP A 90 -5.28 18.82 -3.42
C ASP A 90 -4.50 17.51 -3.32
N HIS A 91 -3.53 17.33 -4.22
CA HIS A 91 -2.85 16.05 -4.35
C HIS A 91 -1.46 16.18 -4.97
N ARG A 92 -0.65 15.13 -4.79
CA ARG A 92 0.67 14.99 -5.39
C ARG A 92 0.87 13.61 -5.96
N ILE A 93 1.38 13.54 -7.18
CA ILE A 93 1.75 12.29 -7.86
C ILE A 93 3.26 12.08 -7.72
N LEU A 94 3.64 11.02 -7.00
CA LEU A 94 5.00 10.75 -6.56
C LEU A 94 5.55 9.53 -7.29
N PHE A 95 6.56 9.74 -8.11
CA PHE A 95 7.28 8.66 -8.78
C PHE A 95 8.55 8.30 -8.01
N SER A 96 8.78 7.00 -7.85
CA SER A 96 10.07 6.51 -7.35
C SER A 96 11.17 6.84 -8.37
N THR A 97 12.19 7.56 -7.95
CA THR A 97 13.37 7.88 -8.78
C THR A 97 14.49 6.84 -8.60
N ARG A 98 14.58 6.24 -7.42
CA ARG A 98 15.55 5.20 -7.08
C ARG A 98 14.97 4.27 -6.02
N GLU A 99 15.15 2.96 -6.21
CA GLU A 99 14.87 1.97 -5.17
C GLU A 99 16.10 1.83 -4.29
N LEU A 100 16.03 2.35 -3.06
CA LEU A 100 17.15 2.28 -2.11
C LEU A 100 17.22 0.92 -1.39
N LYS A 101 16.05 0.30 -1.12
CA LYS A 101 15.93 -0.99 -0.44
C LYS A 101 14.64 -1.68 -0.84
N LYS A 102 14.72 -2.99 -1.13
CA LYS A 102 13.57 -3.88 -1.32
C LYS A 102 13.90 -5.28 -0.81
N THR A 103 13.43 -5.58 0.38
CA THR A 103 13.65 -6.86 1.06
C THR A 103 12.33 -7.31 1.68
N SER A 104 12.10 -8.62 1.78
CA SER A 104 10.99 -9.14 2.58
C SER A 104 11.26 -8.94 4.08
N PHE A 105 10.19 -8.91 4.87
CA PHE A 105 10.30 -8.95 6.32
C PHE A 105 10.57 -10.39 6.78
N THR A 106 11.50 -10.57 7.71
CA THR A 106 11.80 -11.87 8.34
C THR A 106 11.32 -11.82 9.78
N ILE A 107 10.48 -12.78 10.18
CA ILE A 107 10.08 -12.96 11.57
C ILE A 107 11.15 -13.83 12.24
N GLU A 108 11.88 -13.28 13.20
CA GLU A 108 12.86 -14.02 13.98
C GLU A 108 12.18 -14.74 15.15
N ARG A 109 12.73 -15.89 15.54
CA ARG A 109 12.31 -16.56 16.77
C ARG A 109 12.74 -15.69 17.96
N PRO A 110 11.83 -15.33 18.88
CA PRO A 110 12.25 -14.62 20.09
C PRO A 110 13.30 -15.45 20.84
N ALA A 111 14.27 -14.77 21.47
CA ALA A 111 15.28 -15.41 22.29
C ALA A 111 14.58 -16.24 23.39
N ALA A 112 15.11 -17.44 23.67
CA ALA A 112 14.56 -18.27 24.73
C ALA A 112 14.66 -17.50 26.06
N ASN A 113 13.52 -17.27 26.72
CA ASN A 113 13.54 -16.83 28.11
C ASN A 113 14.18 -17.96 28.93
N GLU A 114 15.31 -17.68 29.59
CA GLU A 114 15.83 -18.54 30.65
C GLU A 114 14.78 -18.61 31.76
N GLU A 115 14.00 -19.69 31.79
CA GLU A 115 13.23 -20.05 32.96
C GLU A 115 14.22 -20.32 34.09
N LYS A 116 14.37 -19.34 35.00
CA LYS A 116 15.03 -19.58 36.29
C LYS A 116 14.18 -20.59 37.04
N GLU A 117 14.63 -21.84 37.01
CA GLU A 117 14.20 -22.91 37.89
C GLU A 117 14.34 -22.44 39.35
N VAL A 118 13.24 -22.01 39.96
CA VAL A 118 13.16 -21.78 41.41
C VAL A 118 13.15 -23.16 42.06
N ARG A 119 14.33 -23.67 42.40
CA ARG A 119 14.46 -24.83 43.30
C ARG A 119 13.95 -24.41 44.68
N GLY A 120 12.88 -25.07 45.12
CA GLY A 120 12.44 -25.10 46.51
C GLY A 120 13.33 -25.95 47.40
#